data_AF-A0A6N7YGE3-F1
#
_entry.id   AF-A0A6N7YGE3-F1
#
_cell.length_a   1.000
_cell.length_b   1.000
_cell.length_c   1.000
_cell.angle_alpha   90.00
_cell.angle_beta   90.00
_cell.angle_gamma   90.00
#
_symmetry.space_group_name_H-M   'P 1'
#
loop_
_entity.id
_entity.type
_entity.pdbx_description
1 polymer ?
#
loop_
_entity_poly.entity_id
_entity_poly.type
_entity_poly.pdbx_seq_one_letter_code
_entity_poly.pdbx_strand_id
1 'polypeptide(L)'
;MIAAGVSAGGVDLGGLTVQAAAARLQDRLGPRLQVPLVLMVAGRRFAIDPAELGAQLDAPGTAQRAAAVTAPTGPVDVGLTVVTDPSRVAAQAERVRLAVRRSARSARLVRITSRGVSWRRARVGLEVDASRLAGTIATLAAQPEGRRVTVAVRRIRPAHTDGALRRMYPSIVTVDKRTFTLRLFVGLRRVSSYRIAHGQPAYPTPSGRFRIRSKQVNPDWYVPNAPWAGELGGSVVAGGSPQNPLRARWMGLAGGIGIHGTSEEGSIGSRASHGCVRMRVRDVVRLYRRVRVGTPVVIG
;
A
#
# COMPACT_ATOMS: atom_id res chain seq x y z
N MET A 1 -59.47 17.49 -18.51
CA MET A 1 -58.75 18.39 -17.58
C MET A 1 -58.18 17.54 -16.47
N ILE A 2 -57.01 17.89 -15.94
CA ILE A 2 -56.39 17.18 -14.82
C ILE A 2 -57.17 17.51 -13.53
N ALA A 3 -57.42 16.51 -12.69
CA ALA A 3 -58.15 16.69 -11.44
C ALA A 3 -57.44 17.68 -10.50
N ALA A 4 -58.21 18.42 -9.71
CA ALA A 4 -57.64 19.32 -8.69
C ALA A 4 -56.83 18.52 -7.65
N GLY A 5 -55.76 19.12 -7.13
CA GLY A 5 -54.87 18.47 -6.16
C GLY A 5 -53.85 17.50 -6.76
N VAL A 6 -53.77 17.37 -8.09
CA VAL A 6 -52.75 16.58 -8.78
C VAL A 6 -51.54 17.47 -9.14
N SER A 7 -50.36 17.06 -8.71
CA SER A 7 -49.07 17.64 -9.08
C SER A 7 -48.18 16.62 -9.77
N ALA A 8 -47.06 17.07 -10.35
CA ALA A 8 -45.96 16.16 -10.70
C ALA A 8 -44.61 16.80 -10.40
N GLY A 9 -43.75 16.11 -9.64
CA GLY A 9 -42.47 16.65 -9.19
C GLY A 9 -42.62 17.95 -8.40
N GLY A 10 -43.72 18.11 -7.66
CA GLY A 10 -44.04 19.32 -6.90
C GLY A 10 -44.58 20.49 -7.72
N VAL A 11 -44.86 20.32 -9.02
CA VAL A 11 -45.52 21.33 -9.87
C VAL A 11 -47.01 21.04 -9.93
N ASP A 12 -47.86 22.00 -9.52
CA ASP A 12 -49.32 21.87 -9.57
C ASP A 12 -49.86 21.89 -11.01
N LEU A 13 -50.65 20.86 -11.34
CA LEU A 13 -51.25 20.61 -12.65
C LEU A 13 -52.79 20.65 -12.63
N GLY A 14 -53.39 20.87 -11.47
CA GLY A 14 -54.84 20.86 -11.31
C GLY A 14 -55.54 21.82 -12.25
N GLY A 15 -56.62 21.38 -12.90
CA GLY A 15 -57.41 22.22 -13.79
C GLY A 15 -56.73 22.57 -15.11
N LEU A 16 -55.62 21.92 -15.49
CA LEU A 16 -54.98 22.11 -16.79
C LEU A 16 -55.43 21.07 -17.82
N THR A 17 -55.31 21.41 -19.10
CA THR A 17 -55.28 20.41 -20.19
C THR A 17 -53.95 19.65 -20.17
N VAL A 18 -53.90 18.47 -20.79
CA VAL A 18 -52.64 17.70 -20.90
C VAL A 18 -51.54 18.52 -21.57
N GLN A 19 -51.86 19.27 -22.62
CA GLN A 19 -50.90 20.13 -23.32
C GLN A 19 -50.40 21.28 -22.45
N ALA A 20 -51.29 21.97 -21.74
CA ALA A 20 -50.92 23.06 -20.84
C ALA A 20 -50.10 22.56 -19.64
N ALA A 21 -50.44 21.39 -19.09
CA ALA A 21 -49.68 20.73 -18.04
C ALA A 21 -48.28 20.31 -18.52
N ALA A 22 -48.16 19.74 -19.71
CA ALA A 22 -46.86 19.38 -20.29
C ALA A 22 -45.97 20.62 -20.48
N ALA A 23 -46.53 21.72 -21.01
CA ALA A 23 -45.80 22.98 -21.15
C ALA A 23 -45.34 23.53 -19.79
N ARG A 24 -46.22 23.50 -18.77
CA ARG A 24 -45.87 23.92 -17.40
C ARG A 24 -44.77 23.05 -16.78
N LEU A 25 -44.83 21.72 -16.96
CA LEU A 25 -43.78 20.82 -16.49
C LEU A 25 -42.44 21.11 -17.16
N GLN A 26 -42.44 21.29 -18.49
CA GLN A 26 -41.23 21.60 -19.24
C GLN A 26 -40.60 22.92 -18.79
N ASP A 27 -41.40 23.97 -18.63
CA ASP A 27 -40.94 25.29 -18.19
C ASP A 27 -40.34 25.25 -16.77
N ARG A 28 -41.01 24.57 -15.83
CA ARG A 28 -40.65 24.61 -14.41
C ARG A 28 -39.55 23.62 -14.03
N LEU A 29 -39.50 22.46 -14.67
CA LEU A 29 -38.60 21.35 -14.32
C LEU A 29 -37.49 21.13 -15.34
N GLY A 30 -37.69 21.51 -16.61
CA GLY A 30 -36.70 21.38 -17.67
C GLY A 30 -35.34 22.00 -17.27
N PRO A 31 -35.28 23.27 -16.85
CA PRO A 31 -34.02 23.91 -16.42
C PRO A 31 -33.38 23.22 -15.21
N ARG A 32 -34.18 22.72 -14.25
CA ARG A 32 -33.67 22.01 -13.06
C ARG A 32 -33.01 20.68 -13.44
N LEU A 33 -33.57 19.99 -14.44
CA LEU A 33 -33.04 18.75 -14.98
C LEU A 33 -31.79 18.93 -15.83
N GLN A 34 -31.38 20.16 -16.17
CA GLN A 34 -30.11 20.47 -16.84
C GLN A 34 -28.96 20.75 -15.84
N VAL A 35 -29.24 20.89 -14.54
CA VAL A 35 -28.19 21.15 -13.54
C VAL A 35 -27.26 19.95 -13.39
N PRO A 36 -25.92 20.09 -13.51
CA PRO A 36 -25.01 18.95 -13.45
C PRO A 36 -25.13 18.05 -12.21
N LEU A 37 -25.06 16.73 -12.44
CA LEU A 37 -24.94 15.74 -11.37
C LEU A 37 -23.54 15.81 -10.77
N VAL A 38 -23.41 15.71 -9.45
CA VAL A 38 -22.11 15.72 -8.78
C VAL A 38 -21.87 14.41 -8.04
N LEU A 39 -20.87 13.65 -8.49
CA LEU A 39 -20.41 12.44 -7.82
C LEU A 39 -19.12 12.73 -7.04
N MET A 40 -19.09 12.35 -5.77
CA MET A 40 -17.87 12.33 -4.95
C MET A 40 -17.36 10.89 -4.87
N VAL A 41 -16.23 10.60 -5.52
CA VAL A 41 -15.70 9.22 -5.64
C VAL A 41 -14.22 9.21 -5.26
N ALA A 42 -13.86 8.46 -4.21
CA ALA A 42 -12.52 8.46 -3.61
C ALA A 42 -11.95 9.87 -3.31
N GLY A 43 -12.80 10.80 -2.86
CA GLY A 43 -12.40 12.19 -2.57
C GLY A 43 -12.22 13.09 -3.80
N ARG A 44 -12.53 12.59 -5.01
CA ARG A 44 -12.54 13.38 -6.25
C ARG A 44 -13.97 13.73 -6.64
N ARG A 45 -14.14 14.94 -7.16
CA ARG A 45 -15.42 15.44 -7.68
C ARG A 45 -15.54 15.15 -9.18
N PHE A 46 -16.66 14.60 -9.59
CA PHE A 46 -17.03 14.42 -11.00
C PHE A 46 -18.36 15.13 -11.23
N ALA A 47 -18.35 16.12 -12.13
CA ALA A 47 -19.58 16.75 -12.61
C ALA A 47 -19.99 16.07 -13.92
N ILE A 48 -21.28 15.79 -14.07
CA ILE A 48 -21.85 15.12 -15.23
C ILE A 48 -22.98 15.98 -15.74
N ASP A 49 -22.86 16.44 -16.98
CA ASP A 49 -23.94 17.15 -17.65
C ASP A 49 -25.07 16.16 -18.02
N PRO A 50 -26.33 16.42 -17.66
CA PRO A 50 -27.47 15.60 -18.06
C PRO A 50 -27.59 15.41 -19.59
N ALA A 51 -27.15 16.37 -20.38
CA ALA A 51 -27.11 16.25 -21.85
C ALA A 51 -26.14 15.14 -22.31
N GLU A 52 -25.02 14.94 -21.59
CA GLU A 52 -24.11 13.81 -21.87
C GLU A 52 -24.78 12.45 -21.64
N LEU A 53 -25.84 12.40 -20.80
CA LEU A 53 -26.62 11.20 -20.52
C LEU A 53 -27.80 11.00 -21.46
N GLY A 54 -28.07 11.97 -22.35
CA GLY A 54 -29.32 12.02 -23.11
C GLY A 54 -30.55 12.19 -22.22
N ALA A 55 -30.40 12.85 -21.06
CA ALA A 55 -31.49 13.05 -20.13
C ALA A 55 -32.54 14.03 -20.69
N GLN A 56 -33.78 13.59 -20.82
CA GLN A 56 -34.90 14.40 -21.32
C GLN A 56 -36.14 14.17 -20.47
N LEU A 57 -36.83 15.26 -20.11
CA LEU A 57 -38.13 15.19 -19.45
C LEU A 57 -39.19 14.82 -20.48
N ASP A 58 -39.84 13.68 -20.28
CA ASP A 58 -41.07 13.34 -21.00
C ASP A 58 -42.26 14.03 -20.30
N ALA A 59 -42.33 15.35 -20.52
CA ALA A 59 -43.39 16.19 -19.99
C ALA A 59 -44.79 15.78 -20.54
N PRO A 60 -44.95 15.45 -21.83
CA PRO A 60 -46.23 14.96 -22.36
C PRO A 60 -46.69 13.66 -21.68
N GLY A 61 -45.83 12.65 -21.59
CA GLY A 61 -46.18 11.38 -20.95
C GLY A 61 -46.44 11.52 -19.45
N THR A 62 -45.70 12.39 -18.76
CA THR A 62 -45.95 12.72 -17.35
C THR A 62 -47.32 13.41 -17.17
N ALA A 63 -47.66 14.37 -18.03
CA ALA A 63 -48.95 15.06 -17.99
C ALA A 63 -50.12 14.12 -18.34
N GLN A 64 -49.93 13.19 -19.27
CA GLN A 64 -50.94 12.16 -19.58
C GLN A 64 -51.21 11.26 -18.37
N ARG A 65 -50.18 10.83 -17.63
CA ARG A 65 -50.37 10.07 -16.38
C ARG A 65 -51.08 10.88 -15.31
N ALA A 66 -50.75 12.17 -15.17
CA ALA A 66 -51.46 13.06 -14.26
C ALA A 66 -52.96 13.20 -14.63
N ALA A 67 -53.29 13.25 -15.92
CA ALA A 67 -54.68 13.27 -16.38
C ALA A 67 -55.44 11.95 -16.17
N ALA A 68 -54.72 10.82 -16.06
CA ALA A 68 -55.32 9.52 -15.76
C ALA A 68 -55.72 9.37 -14.28
N VAL A 69 -55.27 10.25 -13.38
CA VAL A 69 -55.70 10.28 -11.98
C VAL A 69 -57.12 10.87 -11.92
N THR A 70 -58.10 10.02 -11.65
CA THR A 70 -59.51 10.40 -11.52
C THR A 70 -59.95 10.38 -10.06
N ALA A 71 -60.66 11.41 -9.63
CA ALA A 71 -61.22 11.55 -8.28
C ALA A 71 -60.22 11.29 -7.12
N PRO A 72 -59.08 12.02 -7.05
CA PRO A 72 -58.14 11.86 -5.95
C PRO A 72 -58.80 12.24 -4.61
N THR A 73 -58.62 11.40 -3.59
CA THR A 73 -59.15 11.62 -2.23
C THR A 73 -58.26 12.54 -1.38
N GLY A 74 -57.15 13.02 -1.94
CA GLY A 74 -56.18 13.91 -1.33
C GLY A 74 -55.11 14.34 -2.35
N PRO A 75 -54.08 15.11 -1.96
CA PRO A 75 -53.02 15.51 -2.87
C PRO A 75 -52.27 14.31 -3.46
N VAL A 76 -52.05 14.31 -4.78
CA VAL A 76 -51.33 13.25 -5.50
C VAL A 76 -50.19 13.87 -6.31
N ASP A 77 -48.96 13.46 -6.04
CA ASP A 77 -47.79 13.85 -6.86
C ASP A 77 -47.37 12.70 -7.77
N VAL A 78 -47.55 12.89 -9.07
CA VAL A 78 -47.18 11.91 -10.09
C VAL A 78 -45.66 11.98 -10.33
N GLY A 79 -45.01 10.82 -10.27
CA GLY A 79 -43.58 10.72 -10.57
C GLY A 79 -43.26 11.19 -11.99
N LEU A 80 -42.18 11.96 -12.13
CA LEU A 80 -41.69 12.43 -13.44
C LEU A 80 -41.17 11.26 -14.28
N THR A 81 -41.40 11.31 -15.60
CA THR A 81 -40.65 10.47 -16.54
C THR A 81 -39.49 11.25 -17.10
N VAL A 82 -38.28 10.82 -16.77
CA VAL A 82 -37.06 11.28 -17.41
C VAL A 82 -36.46 10.11 -18.15
N VAL A 83 -36.29 10.26 -19.45
CA VAL A 83 -35.62 9.26 -20.30
C VAL A 83 -34.14 9.59 -20.32
N THR A 84 -33.30 8.56 -20.23
CA THR A 84 -31.85 8.66 -20.41
C THR A 84 -31.41 7.61 -21.40
N ASP A 85 -30.31 7.85 -22.12
CA ASP A 85 -29.68 6.85 -22.97
C ASP A 85 -28.83 5.88 -22.12
N PRO A 86 -29.21 4.59 -22.02
CA PRO A 86 -28.49 3.64 -21.17
C PRO A 86 -27.01 3.46 -21.55
N SER A 87 -26.69 3.58 -22.84
CA SER A 87 -25.31 3.43 -23.34
C SER A 87 -24.45 4.61 -22.91
N ARG A 88 -25.01 5.82 -22.95
CA ARG A 88 -24.31 7.02 -22.47
C ARG A 88 -24.11 7.01 -20.96
N VAL A 89 -25.12 6.58 -20.21
CA VAL A 89 -25.02 6.41 -18.75
C VAL A 89 -23.93 5.39 -18.39
N ALA A 90 -23.89 4.25 -19.09
CA ALA A 90 -22.85 3.24 -18.88
C ALA A 90 -21.46 3.76 -19.23
N ALA A 91 -21.31 4.45 -20.36
CA ALA A 91 -20.05 5.09 -20.77
C ALA A 91 -19.55 6.08 -19.72
N GLN A 92 -20.47 6.83 -19.10
CA GLN A 92 -20.17 7.77 -18.06
C GLN A 92 -19.70 7.12 -16.77
N ALA A 93 -20.40 6.07 -16.33
CA ALA A 93 -19.99 5.27 -15.19
C ALA A 93 -18.58 4.68 -15.41
N GLU A 94 -18.30 4.20 -16.62
CA GLU A 94 -16.99 3.66 -16.98
C GLU A 94 -15.89 4.73 -16.98
N ARG A 95 -16.17 5.92 -17.50
CA ARG A 95 -15.23 7.06 -17.44
C ARG A 95 -14.85 7.38 -16.00
N VAL A 96 -15.84 7.46 -15.10
CA VAL A 96 -15.58 7.67 -13.68
C VAL A 96 -14.78 6.50 -13.11
N ARG A 97 -15.20 5.24 -13.34
CA ARG A 97 -14.49 4.05 -12.83
C ARG A 97 -13.03 4.06 -13.24
N LEU A 98 -12.72 4.26 -14.52
CA LEU A 98 -11.35 4.29 -15.04
C LEU A 98 -10.53 5.42 -14.43
N ALA A 99 -11.13 6.61 -14.25
CA ALA A 99 -10.47 7.72 -13.61
C ALA A 99 -10.08 7.40 -12.15
N VAL A 100 -10.92 6.66 -11.40
CA VAL A 100 -10.65 6.34 -9.98
C VAL A 100 -9.88 5.03 -9.80
N ARG A 101 -9.90 4.14 -10.80
CA ARG A 101 -9.31 2.80 -10.73
C ARG A 101 -7.84 2.90 -10.38
N ARG A 102 -7.44 2.13 -9.37
CA ARG A 102 -6.05 2.00 -8.97
C ARG A 102 -5.72 0.54 -8.72
N SER A 103 -4.79 -0.02 -9.47
CA SER A 103 -4.36 -1.40 -9.24
C SER A 103 -3.66 -1.54 -7.89
N ALA A 104 -4.06 -2.57 -7.14
CA ALA A 104 -3.37 -2.97 -5.93
C ALA A 104 -1.94 -3.42 -6.28
N ARG A 105 -0.99 -3.15 -5.37
CA ARG A 105 0.41 -3.52 -5.57
C ARG A 105 0.97 -4.09 -4.28
N SER A 106 1.53 -5.29 -4.35
CA SER A 106 2.18 -5.93 -3.20
C SER A 106 3.46 -5.22 -2.79
N ALA A 107 3.68 -5.18 -1.47
CA ALA A 107 5.00 -4.89 -0.93
C ALA A 107 5.98 -6.00 -1.34
N ARG A 108 7.19 -5.62 -1.72
CA ARG A 108 8.26 -6.59 -1.99
C ARG A 108 9.62 -6.03 -1.66
N LEU A 109 10.52 -6.91 -1.24
CA LEU A 109 11.94 -6.63 -1.19
C LEU A 109 12.43 -6.47 -2.63
N VAL A 110 13.10 -5.35 -2.94
CA VAL A 110 13.63 -5.11 -4.30
C VAL A 110 15.06 -5.61 -4.36
N ARG A 111 15.91 -5.22 -3.40
CA ARG A 111 17.31 -5.62 -3.36
C ARG A 111 17.91 -5.48 -1.96
N ILE A 112 18.84 -6.36 -1.63
CA ILE A 112 19.77 -6.19 -0.51
C ILE A 112 21.18 -6.10 -1.09
N THR A 113 21.95 -5.13 -0.63
CA THR A 113 23.36 -4.88 -1.00
C THR A 113 24.21 -4.71 0.24
N SER A 114 25.53 -4.71 0.10
CA SER A 114 26.46 -4.33 1.18
C SER A 114 26.16 -2.94 1.76
N ARG A 115 25.71 -2.01 0.90
CA ARG A 115 25.40 -0.62 1.26
C ARG A 115 24.02 -0.40 1.86
N GLY A 116 23.05 -1.29 1.61
CA GLY A 116 21.72 -1.20 2.22
C GLY A 116 20.63 -2.01 1.55
N VAL A 117 19.39 -1.73 1.97
CA VAL A 117 18.18 -2.47 1.62
C VAL A 117 17.22 -1.55 0.88
N SER A 118 16.78 -1.97 -0.31
CA SER A 118 15.69 -1.31 -1.05
C SER A 118 14.47 -2.22 -1.12
N TRP A 119 13.30 -1.64 -0.89
CA TRP A 119 12.03 -2.33 -0.93
C TRP A 119 10.94 -1.40 -1.42
N ARG A 120 9.87 -1.98 -1.93
CA ARG A 120 8.74 -1.24 -2.48
C ARG A 120 7.54 -1.40 -1.57
N ARG A 121 6.91 -0.29 -1.19
CA ARG A 121 5.70 -0.27 -0.38
C ARG A 121 4.51 -0.85 -1.12
N ALA A 122 3.66 -1.53 -0.35
CA ALA A 122 2.34 -1.93 -0.77
C ALA A 122 1.49 -0.70 -1.09
N ARG A 123 0.57 -0.86 -2.03
CA ARG A 123 -0.43 0.16 -2.38
C ARG A 123 -1.79 -0.50 -2.45
N VAL A 124 -2.74 0.07 -1.71
CA VAL A 124 -4.14 -0.36 -1.74
C VAL A 124 -4.75 0.00 -3.09
N GLY A 125 -5.37 -0.99 -3.73
CA GLY A 125 -6.12 -0.77 -4.96
C GLY A 125 -7.49 -0.16 -4.69
N LEU A 126 -8.03 0.53 -5.68
CA LEU A 126 -9.35 1.14 -5.65
C LEU A 126 -10.12 0.71 -6.89
N GLU A 127 -11.39 0.38 -6.70
CA GLU A 127 -12.30 0.02 -7.76
C GLU A 127 -13.70 0.50 -7.45
N VAL A 128 -14.46 0.78 -8.50
CA VAL A 128 -15.88 1.12 -8.45
C VAL A 128 -16.60 0.12 -9.34
N ASP A 129 -17.76 -0.35 -8.91
CA ASP A 129 -18.64 -1.18 -9.73
C ASP A 129 -19.35 -0.26 -10.74
N ALA A 130 -18.99 -0.39 -12.02
CA ALA A 130 -19.53 0.48 -13.07
C ALA A 130 -21.04 0.29 -13.26
N SER A 131 -21.55 -0.94 -13.14
CA SER A 131 -22.98 -1.22 -13.31
C SER A 131 -23.80 -0.57 -12.20
N ARG A 132 -23.37 -0.70 -10.94
CA ARG A 132 -24.03 0.00 -9.81
C ARG A 132 -23.91 1.52 -9.94
N LEU A 133 -22.76 2.00 -10.40
CA LEU A 133 -22.55 3.43 -10.62
C LEU A 133 -23.46 3.97 -11.74
N ALA A 134 -23.63 3.22 -12.83
CA ALA A 134 -24.54 3.57 -13.92
C ALA A 134 -25.98 3.69 -13.40
N GLY A 135 -26.45 2.72 -12.60
CA GLY A 135 -27.75 2.80 -11.94
C GLY A 135 -27.89 4.05 -11.05
N THR A 136 -26.86 4.37 -10.27
CA THR A 136 -26.84 5.58 -9.44
C THR A 136 -26.92 6.85 -10.28
N ILE A 137 -26.18 6.93 -11.39
CA ILE A 137 -26.20 8.06 -12.33
C ILE A 137 -27.59 8.21 -12.94
N ALA A 138 -28.22 7.12 -13.40
CA ALA A 138 -29.57 7.14 -13.96
C ALA A 138 -30.60 7.65 -12.93
N THR A 139 -30.54 7.15 -11.68
CA THR A 139 -31.43 7.62 -10.60
C THR A 139 -31.27 9.11 -10.35
N LEU A 140 -30.04 9.63 -10.29
CA LEU A 140 -29.81 11.07 -10.09
C LEU A 140 -30.22 11.91 -11.30
N ALA A 141 -30.05 11.37 -12.51
CA ALA A 141 -30.48 12.02 -13.74
C ALA A 141 -32.00 12.23 -13.76
N ALA A 142 -32.76 11.28 -13.21
CA ALA A 142 -34.21 11.35 -13.14
C ALA A 142 -34.79 12.27 -12.05
N GLN A 143 -33.95 12.80 -11.15
CA GLN A 143 -34.38 13.67 -10.06
C GLN A 143 -34.14 15.15 -10.41
N PRO A 144 -35.12 16.05 -10.20
CA PRO A 144 -34.95 17.49 -10.43
C PRO A 144 -34.09 18.17 -9.35
N GLU A 145 -33.94 17.55 -8.18
CA GLU A 145 -33.19 18.06 -7.04
C GLU A 145 -32.33 16.94 -6.43
N GLY A 146 -31.48 17.26 -5.43
CA GLY A 146 -30.70 16.22 -4.73
C GLY A 146 -29.63 15.53 -5.59
N ARG A 147 -29.17 16.16 -6.68
CA ARG A 147 -28.29 15.58 -7.71
C ARG A 147 -26.82 15.43 -7.30
N ARG A 148 -26.56 15.15 -6.01
CA ARG A 148 -25.22 14.97 -5.45
C ARG A 148 -25.15 13.69 -4.62
N VAL A 149 -24.13 12.87 -4.84
CA VAL A 149 -23.94 11.63 -4.07
C VAL A 149 -22.47 11.32 -3.82
N THR A 150 -22.20 10.66 -2.70
CA THR A 150 -20.90 10.03 -2.47
C THR A 150 -20.95 8.57 -2.86
N VAL A 151 -20.07 8.15 -3.77
CA VAL A 151 -20.02 6.78 -4.29
C VAL A 151 -18.99 5.99 -3.49
N ALA A 152 -19.44 4.86 -2.94
CA ALA A 152 -18.58 3.93 -2.24
C ALA A 152 -17.54 3.30 -3.19
N VAL A 153 -16.30 3.18 -2.72
CA VAL A 153 -15.20 2.55 -3.46
C VAL A 153 -14.81 1.25 -2.78
N ARG A 154 -14.63 0.20 -3.57
CA ARG A 154 -14.09 -1.07 -3.08
C ARG A 154 -12.58 -0.95 -2.94
N ARG A 155 -12.07 -1.20 -1.73
CA ARG A 155 -10.63 -1.23 -1.44
C ARG A 155 -10.10 -2.64 -1.71
N ILE A 156 -9.18 -2.76 -2.65
CA ILE A 156 -8.51 -4.02 -2.98
C ILE A 156 -7.24 -4.14 -2.16
N ARG A 157 -7.22 -5.11 -1.24
CA ARG A 157 -6.06 -5.37 -0.39
C ARG A 157 -4.92 -5.98 -1.23
N PRO A 158 -3.68 -5.48 -1.12
CA PRO A 158 -2.54 -6.09 -1.79
C PRO A 158 -2.22 -7.45 -1.17
N ALA A 159 -1.77 -8.42 -1.99
CA ALA A 159 -1.46 -9.78 -1.53
C ALA A 159 -0.40 -9.81 -0.42
N HIS A 160 0.64 -8.96 -0.53
CA HIS A 160 1.59 -8.75 0.56
C HIS A 160 1.53 -7.30 1.04
N THR A 161 1.28 -7.13 2.34
CA THR A 161 1.31 -5.82 3.00
C THR A 161 2.72 -5.46 3.47
N ASP A 162 2.95 -4.18 3.76
CA ASP A 162 4.20 -3.71 4.38
C ASP A 162 4.49 -4.48 5.68
N GLY A 163 3.47 -4.72 6.50
CA GLY A 163 3.59 -5.47 7.75
C GLY A 163 3.98 -6.94 7.52
N ALA A 164 3.39 -7.59 6.51
CA ALA A 164 3.75 -8.96 6.15
C ALA A 164 5.21 -9.05 5.69
N LEU A 165 5.66 -8.13 4.84
CA LEU A 165 7.04 -8.10 4.38
C LEU A 165 8.04 -7.84 5.54
N ARG A 166 7.69 -6.95 6.48
CA ARG A 166 8.51 -6.70 7.67
C ARG A 166 8.60 -7.91 8.61
N ARG A 167 7.54 -8.71 8.71
CA ARG A 167 7.58 -9.98 9.48
C ARG A 167 8.43 -11.05 8.81
N MET A 168 8.42 -11.10 7.47
CA MET A 168 9.27 -12.00 6.70
C MET A 168 10.76 -11.63 6.82
N TYR A 169 11.07 -10.34 6.93
CA TYR A 169 12.42 -9.82 7.11
C TYR A 169 12.52 -8.95 8.37
N PRO A 170 12.45 -9.54 9.58
CA PRO A 170 12.42 -8.79 10.82
C PRO A 170 13.73 -8.02 11.05
N SER A 171 14.85 -8.63 10.66
CA SER A 171 16.16 -7.98 10.63
C SER A 171 16.95 -8.40 9.38
N ILE A 172 17.81 -7.49 8.89
CA ILE A 172 18.79 -7.72 7.83
C ILE A 172 20.10 -7.05 8.26
N VAL A 173 21.22 -7.72 8.02
CA VAL A 173 22.57 -7.14 8.21
C VAL A 173 23.22 -6.92 6.86
N THR A 174 23.89 -5.79 6.69
CA THR A 174 24.74 -5.55 5.51
C THR A 174 26.13 -5.15 5.96
N VAL A 175 27.15 -5.59 5.24
CA VAL A 175 28.56 -5.28 5.51
C VAL A 175 29.17 -4.73 4.24
N ASP A 176 29.66 -3.50 4.32
CA ASP A 176 30.42 -2.83 3.27
C ASP A 176 31.89 -2.80 3.69
N LYS A 177 32.68 -3.65 3.03
CA LYS A 177 34.11 -3.81 3.30
C LYS A 177 34.90 -2.56 2.92
N ARG A 178 34.48 -1.84 1.88
CA ARG A 178 35.16 -0.61 1.42
C ARG A 178 35.08 0.50 2.47
N THR A 179 33.95 0.61 3.16
CA THR A 179 33.73 1.64 4.18
C THR A 179 33.86 1.13 5.61
N PHE A 180 34.34 -0.11 5.81
CA PHE A 180 34.46 -0.75 7.11
C PHE A 180 33.19 -0.63 7.96
N THR A 181 32.02 -0.80 7.32
CA THR A 181 30.74 -0.50 7.96
C THR A 181 29.79 -1.69 7.92
N LEU A 182 29.30 -2.09 9.10
CA LEU A 182 28.18 -3.02 9.26
C LEU A 182 26.92 -2.23 9.60
N ARG A 183 25.80 -2.53 8.92
CA ARG A 183 24.50 -1.87 9.12
C ARG A 183 23.46 -2.89 9.54
N LEU A 184 22.65 -2.53 10.53
CA LEU A 184 21.48 -3.30 10.94
C LEU A 184 20.21 -2.60 10.43
N PHE A 185 19.38 -3.38 9.74
CA PHE A 185 18.04 -2.98 9.34
C PHE A 185 17.02 -3.76 10.16
N VAL A 186 16.06 -3.06 10.76
CA VAL A 186 14.91 -3.65 11.46
C VAL A 186 13.65 -3.07 10.86
N GLY A 187 12.68 -3.93 10.54
CA GLY A 187 11.46 -3.50 9.84
C GLY A 187 11.76 -2.80 8.50
N LEU A 188 12.81 -3.24 7.80
CA LEU A 188 13.32 -2.70 6.53
C LEU A 188 13.81 -1.24 6.61
N ARG A 189 14.11 -0.72 7.80
CA ARG A 189 14.74 0.59 8.03
C ARG A 189 16.09 0.40 8.71
N ARG A 190 17.08 1.20 8.32
CA ARG A 190 18.39 1.21 8.99
C ARG A 190 18.21 1.77 10.41
N VAL A 191 18.56 0.99 11.42
CA VAL A 191 18.46 1.40 12.84
C VAL A 191 19.80 1.54 13.53
N SER A 192 20.86 0.95 12.98
CA SER A 192 22.21 1.06 13.54
C SER A 192 23.29 0.91 12.46
N SER A 193 24.44 1.50 12.71
CA SER A 193 25.64 1.42 11.88
C SER A 193 26.85 1.29 12.80
N TYR A 194 27.78 0.40 12.46
CA TYR A 194 28.94 0.08 13.28
C TYR A 194 30.20 0.06 12.43
N ARG A 195 31.29 0.63 12.94
CA ARG A 195 32.61 0.47 12.35
C ARG A 195 33.12 -0.94 12.66
N ILE A 196 33.74 -1.59 11.68
CA ILE A 196 34.21 -2.97 11.78
C ILE A 196 35.67 -3.11 11.32
N ALA A 197 36.29 -4.23 11.65
CA ALA A 197 37.44 -4.75 10.89
C ALA A 197 36.99 -5.98 10.09
N HIS A 198 37.71 -6.28 9.01
CA HIS A 198 37.45 -7.49 8.21
C HIS A 198 38.77 -8.16 7.80
N GLY A 199 38.66 -9.24 7.04
CA GLY A 199 39.77 -10.09 6.64
C GLY A 199 40.87 -9.33 5.90
N GLN A 200 42.12 -9.65 6.22
CA GLN A 200 43.31 -9.18 5.53
C GLN A 200 43.40 -9.74 4.10
N PRO A 201 44.22 -9.18 3.19
CA PRO A 201 44.31 -9.65 1.82
C PRO A 201 44.62 -11.15 1.67
N ALA A 202 45.49 -11.69 2.53
CA ALA A 202 45.81 -13.12 2.54
C ALA A 202 44.65 -14.02 3.02
N TYR A 203 43.72 -13.47 3.81
CA TYR A 203 42.56 -14.19 4.36
C TYR A 203 41.31 -13.30 4.27
N PRO A 204 40.82 -13.03 3.04
CA PRO A 204 39.80 -12.02 2.83
C PRO A 204 38.45 -12.48 3.38
N THR A 205 37.68 -11.55 3.96
CA THR A 205 36.28 -11.84 4.27
C THR A 205 35.51 -12.07 2.97
N PRO A 206 34.86 -13.24 2.79
CA PRO A 206 34.18 -13.55 1.54
C PRO A 206 33.01 -12.61 1.29
N SER A 207 32.91 -12.10 0.05
CA SER A 207 31.72 -11.36 -0.41
C SER A 207 30.61 -12.36 -0.74
N GLY A 208 29.36 -11.97 -0.51
CA GLY A 208 28.23 -12.83 -0.85
C GLY A 208 27.01 -12.62 0.02
N ARG A 209 26.06 -13.53 -0.14
CA ARG A 209 24.82 -13.60 0.64
C ARG A 209 24.94 -14.75 1.63
N PHE A 210 24.80 -14.41 2.90
CA PHE A 210 24.88 -15.32 4.02
C PHE A 210 23.61 -15.21 4.88
N ARG A 211 23.54 -16.05 5.90
CA ARG A 211 22.58 -15.93 7.00
C ARG A 211 23.32 -16.22 8.29
N ILE A 212 22.85 -15.63 9.40
CA ILE A 212 23.32 -16.03 10.73
C ILE A 212 22.92 -17.50 10.95
N ARG A 213 23.88 -18.42 10.99
CA ARG A 213 23.65 -19.86 11.17
C ARG A 213 23.61 -20.27 12.63
N SER A 214 24.43 -19.64 13.46
CA SER A 214 24.53 -19.93 14.89
C SER A 214 24.82 -18.68 15.68
N LYS A 215 24.51 -18.72 16.98
CA LYS A 215 24.71 -17.63 17.91
C LYS A 215 25.19 -18.19 19.24
N GLN A 216 26.26 -17.61 19.78
CA GLN A 216 26.83 -18.03 21.06
C GLN A 216 27.21 -16.82 21.93
N VAL A 217 27.04 -16.98 23.23
CA VAL A 217 27.46 -16.04 24.28
C VAL A 217 28.75 -16.58 24.87
N ASN A 218 29.81 -15.76 24.92
CA ASN A 218 31.14 -16.16 25.37
C ASN A 218 31.58 -17.51 24.74
N PRO A 219 31.61 -17.61 23.40
CA PRO A 219 31.94 -18.85 22.72
C PRO A 219 33.35 -19.33 23.03
N ASP A 220 33.55 -20.64 23.08
CA ASP A 220 34.87 -21.22 22.91
C ASP A 220 35.41 -20.86 21.51
N TRP A 221 36.71 -20.59 21.43
CA TRP A 221 37.39 -20.40 20.17
C TRP A 221 38.16 -21.66 19.80
N TYR A 222 37.61 -22.41 18.85
CA TYR A 222 38.28 -23.53 18.21
C TYR A 222 39.29 -22.98 17.20
N VAL A 223 40.57 -23.11 17.52
CA VAL A 223 41.64 -22.53 16.71
C VAL A 223 41.82 -23.38 15.46
N PRO A 224 41.72 -22.80 14.25
CA PRO A 224 41.89 -23.58 13.03
C PRO A 224 43.32 -24.10 12.91
N ASN A 225 43.47 -25.31 12.36
CA ASN A 225 44.76 -25.84 11.93
C ASN A 225 45.26 -25.07 10.70
N ALA A 226 45.81 -23.88 10.93
CA ALA A 226 46.29 -22.98 9.90
C ALA A 226 47.70 -22.47 10.25
N PRO A 227 48.56 -22.17 9.25
CA PRO A 227 49.94 -21.73 9.53
C PRO A 227 50.04 -20.50 10.45
N TRP A 228 49.09 -19.56 10.33
CA TRP A 228 49.05 -18.36 11.18
C TRP A 228 48.68 -18.63 12.64
N ALA A 229 48.10 -19.80 12.95
CA ALA A 229 47.73 -20.19 14.29
C ALA A 229 48.92 -20.72 15.11
N GLY A 230 50.01 -21.10 14.44
CA GLY A 230 51.21 -21.63 15.08
C GLY A 230 50.89 -22.80 16.03
N GLU A 231 51.50 -22.78 17.21
CA GLU A 231 51.35 -23.81 18.25
C GLU A 231 49.92 -23.94 18.80
N LEU A 232 49.07 -22.92 18.63
CA LEU A 232 47.68 -22.98 19.05
C LEU A 232 46.79 -23.74 18.05
N GLY A 233 47.29 -24.09 16.86
CA GLY A 233 46.52 -24.81 15.85
C GLY A 233 45.85 -26.07 16.41
N GLY A 234 44.53 -26.18 16.27
CA GLY A 234 43.76 -27.34 16.72
C GLY A 234 43.40 -27.35 18.20
N SER A 235 43.89 -26.37 18.97
CA SER A 235 43.51 -26.18 20.38
C SER A 235 42.15 -25.49 20.52
N VAL A 236 41.65 -25.47 21.76
CA VAL A 236 40.44 -24.74 22.14
C VAL A 236 40.80 -23.70 23.19
N VAL A 237 40.49 -22.44 22.90
CA VAL A 237 40.59 -21.36 23.89
C VAL A 237 39.22 -21.11 24.50
N ALA A 238 39.09 -21.36 25.80
CA ALA A 238 37.81 -21.30 26.51
C ALA A 238 37.10 -19.94 26.36
N GLY A 239 35.77 -19.97 26.34
CA GLY A 239 34.91 -18.80 26.42
C GLY A 239 35.18 -17.97 27.67
N GLY A 240 35.19 -16.65 27.53
CA GLY A 240 35.45 -15.72 28.65
C GLY A 240 36.94 -15.53 28.99
N SER A 241 37.84 -16.35 28.44
CA SER A 241 39.29 -16.15 28.58
C SER A 241 39.72 -14.79 27.98
N PRO A 242 40.62 -14.04 28.65
CA PRO A 242 41.28 -12.86 28.10
C PRO A 242 42.10 -13.13 26.82
N GLN A 243 42.40 -14.37 26.49
CA GLN A 243 43.11 -14.77 25.27
C GLN A 243 42.14 -15.09 24.11
N ASN A 244 40.84 -15.26 24.38
CA ASN A 244 39.86 -15.61 23.36
C ASN A 244 39.51 -14.41 22.45
N PRO A 245 39.85 -14.42 21.16
CA PRO A 245 39.68 -13.29 20.25
C PRO A 245 38.22 -13.04 19.86
N LEU A 246 37.32 -14.00 20.06
CA LEU A 246 35.89 -13.87 19.75
C LEU A 246 35.16 -12.98 20.77
N ARG A 247 35.70 -12.92 21.99
CA ARG A 247 35.17 -12.16 23.12
C ARG A 247 33.71 -12.53 23.40
N ALA A 248 32.86 -11.52 23.59
CA ALA A 248 31.57 -11.68 24.22
C ALA A 248 30.53 -12.44 23.38
N ARG A 249 30.55 -12.31 22.04
CA ARG A 249 29.47 -12.80 21.19
C ARG A 249 30.00 -13.33 19.87
N TRP A 250 29.43 -14.44 19.41
CA TRP A 250 29.65 -15.00 18.08
C TRP A 250 28.35 -15.14 17.31
N MET A 251 28.40 -14.80 16.04
CA MET A 251 27.34 -15.00 15.07
C MET A 251 27.93 -15.64 13.81
N GLY A 252 27.81 -16.95 13.69
CA GLY A 252 28.41 -17.73 12.62
C GLY A 252 27.71 -17.52 11.27
N LEU A 253 28.48 -17.50 10.18
CA LEU A 253 27.97 -17.33 8.81
C LEU A 253 28.20 -18.59 7.96
N ALA A 254 29.45 -18.92 7.63
CA ALA A 254 29.83 -20.10 6.84
C ALA A 254 31.34 -20.34 6.91
N GLY A 255 31.79 -21.60 6.82
CA GLY A 255 33.22 -21.95 6.68
C GLY A 255 34.13 -21.38 7.79
N GLY A 256 33.68 -21.41 9.05
CA GLY A 256 34.43 -20.83 10.17
C GLY A 256 34.42 -19.30 10.23
N ILE A 257 33.76 -18.62 9.28
CA ILE A 257 33.62 -17.16 9.26
C ILE A 257 32.37 -16.73 10.03
N GLY A 258 32.52 -15.67 10.84
CA GLY A 258 31.43 -15.09 11.63
C GLY A 258 31.63 -13.61 11.92
N ILE A 259 30.63 -13.04 12.59
CA ILE A 259 30.67 -11.69 13.16
C ILE A 259 30.86 -11.84 14.67
N HIS A 260 31.90 -11.21 15.23
CA HIS A 260 32.24 -11.35 16.65
C HIS A 260 32.86 -10.10 17.25
N GLY A 261 32.99 -10.08 18.57
CA GLY A 261 33.70 -9.03 19.30
C GLY A 261 35.21 -9.14 19.13
N THR A 262 35.99 -8.12 19.45
CA THR A 262 37.46 -8.21 19.42
C THR A 262 38.05 -7.50 20.64
N SER A 263 39.18 -7.99 21.16
CA SER A 263 40.06 -7.22 22.05
C SER A 263 40.88 -6.19 21.33
N GLU A 264 41.20 -6.45 20.06
CA GLU A 264 42.05 -5.59 19.26
C GLU A 264 41.24 -4.41 18.72
N GLU A 265 40.77 -3.52 19.61
CA GLU A 265 39.94 -2.38 19.19
C GLU A 265 40.66 -1.45 18.20
N GLY A 266 42.00 -1.39 18.27
CA GLY A 266 42.83 -0.67 17.30
C GLY A 266 42.75 -1.23 15.88
N SER A 267 42.31 -2.49 15.70
CA SER A 267 42.10 -3.07 14.38
C SER A 267 40.81 -2.57 13.70
N ILE A 268 39.91 -1.88 14.42
CA ILE A 268 38.63 -1.46 13.88
C ILE A 268 38.84 -0.36 12.82
N GLY A 269 38.39 -0.62 11.59
CA GLY A 269 38.65 0.25 10.44
C GLY A 269 39.83 -0.20 9.57
N SER A 270 40.39 -1.38 9.82
CA SER A 270 41.47 -1.97 9.01
C SER A 270 41.14 -3.39 8.54
N ARG A 271 42.01 -3.92 7.68
CA ARG A 271 41.96 -5.30 7.16
C ARG A 271 42.91 -6.17 7.99
N ALA A 272 42.43 -6.73 9.10
CA ALA A 272 43.28 -7.32 10.14
C ALA A 272 42.89 -8.74 10.57
N SER A 273 41.71 -9.24 10.19
CA SER A 273 41.28 -10.57 10.62
C SER A 273 41.69 -11.67 9.65
N HIS A 274 41.50 -12.92 10.05
CA HIS A 274 41.64 -14.11 9.21
C HIS A 274 40.33 -14.48 8.49
N GLY A 275 39.52 -13.47 8.15
CA GLY A 275 38.28 -13.61 7.37
C GLY A 275 37.01 -13.22 8.14
N CYS A 276 37.01 -13.21 9.47
CA CYS A 276 35.86 -12.80 10.28
C CYS A 276 35.60 -11.29 10.26
N VAL A 277 34.35 -10.88 10.55
CA VAL A 277 34.00 -9.48 10.78
C VAL A 277 34.14 -9.17 12.27
N ARG A 278 35.14 -8.35 12.62
CA ARG A 278 35.41 -7.93 14.00
C ARG A 278 34.64 -6.66 14.34
N MET A 279 34.03 -6.64 15.52
CA MET A 279 33.30 -5.51 16.07
C MET A 279 33.81 -5.16 17.47
N ARG A 280 33.62 -3.92 17.92
CA ARG A 280 33.82 -3.59 19.34
C ARG A 280 32.87 -4.42 20.19
N VAL A 281 33.31 -4.81 21.39
CA VAL A 281 32.53 -5.71 22.26
C VAL A 281 31.15 -5.13 22.58
N ARG A 282 31.07 -3.83 22.89
CA ARG A 282 29.80 -3.14 23.13
C ARG A 282 28.83 -3.20 21.95
N ASP A 283 29.37 -3.13 20.73
CA ASP A 283 28.58 -3.07 19.49
C ASP A 283 28.08 -4.46 19.08
N VAL A 284 28.92 -5.50 19.21
CA VAL A 284 28.49 -6.87 18.93
C VAL A 284 27.43 -7.33 19.92
N VAL A 285 27.51 -6.95 21.20
CA VAL A 285 26.47 -7.26 22.20
C VAL A 285 25.12 -6.63 21.82
N ARG A 286 25.13 -5.38 21.34
CA ARG A 286 23.93 -4.68 20.86
C ARG A 286 23.35 -5.34 19.60
N LEU A 287 24.20 -5.68 18.63
CA LEU A 287 23.79 -6.36 17.40
C LEU A 287 23.19 -7.74 17.72
N TYR A 288 23.86 -8.51 18.57
CA TYR A 288 23.47 -9.88 18.95
C TYR A 288 22.05 -9.95 19.50
N ARG A 289 21.61 -8.96 20.28
CA ARG A 289 20.25 -8.92 20.84
C ARG A 289 19.16 -8.66 19.79
N ARG A 290 19.53 -8.08 18.64
CA ARG A 290 18.57 -7.61 17.61
C ARG A 290 18.49 -8.51 16.38
N VAL A 291 19.40 -9.47 16.23
CA VAL A 291 19.41 -10.43 15.12
C VAL A 291 19.10 -11.84 15.62
N ARG A 292 18.55 -12.67 14.74
CA ARG A 292 18.18 -14.07 15.04
C ARG A 292 18.97 -15.00 14.13
N VAL A 293 19.02 -16.28 14.51
CA VAL A 293 19.41 -17.32 13.54
C VAL A 293 18.45 -17.22 12.34
N GLY A 294 19.00 -17.30 11.13
CA GLY A 294 18.30 -17.06 9.87
C GLY A 294 18.33 -15.61 9.36
N THR A 295 18.75 -14.63 10.16
CA THR A 295 18.87 -13.22 9.71
C THR A 295 19.77 -13.14 8.47
N PRO A 296 19.28 -12.59 7.33
CA PRO A 296 20.09 -12.39 6.14
C PRO A 296 21.26 -11.44 6.38
N VAL A 297 22.42 -11.80 5.85
CA VAL A 297 23.64 -11.00 5.88
C VAL A 297 24.16 -10.84 4.46
N VAL A 298 24.42 -9.61 4.01
CA VAL A 298 25.04 -9.36 2.70
C VAL A 298 26.36 -8.66 2.89
N ILE A 299 27.44 -9.28 2.40
CA ILE A 299 28.81 -8.77 2.50
C ILE A 299 29.30 -8.43 1.09
N GLY A 300 29.93 -7.27 0.95
CA GLY A 300 30.56 -6.82 -0.29
C GLY A 300 31.01 -5.39 -0.18
#